data_AF-A0A1H7BAC7-F1
#
_entry.id   AF-A0A1H7BAC7-F1
#
_cell.length_a   1.000
_cell.length_b   1.000
_cell.length_c   1.000
_cell.angle_alpha   90.00
_cell.angle_beta   90.00
_cell.angle_gamma   90.00
#
_symmetry.space_group_name_H-M   'P 1'
#
loop_
_entity.id
_entity.type
_entity.pdbx_description
1 polymer ?
#
loop_
_entity_poly.entity_id
_entity_poly.type
_entity_poly.pdbx_seq_one_letter_code
_entity_poly.pdbx_strand_id
1 'polypeptide(L)'
;MSDIDKDQLTRIIGRFSGKYGLQMDELTATILCEVEETGAGIAKTKDLQIDKLLKSYQPFHTNDYRAAFAYSFGKTVWLILLAMSILIAVSLHHVRETTRSEYREAAQILSRYPNVVELEPVLKNAKIVANDDGTFLQFNRPDKGKMILGRSFVVEDKTNVLIPLRFK
;
A
#
# COMPACT_ATOMS: atom_id res chain seq x y z
N MET A 1 -35.27 45.33 24.43
CA MET A 1 -36.43 45.62 23.57
C MET A 1 -35.98 46.73 22.65
N SER A 2 -35.61 46.39 21.41
CA SER A 2 -35.27 47.39 20.40
C SER A 2 -36.55 48.17 20.10
N ASP A 3 -36.47 49.49 20.06
CA ASP A 3 -37.61 50.35 19.70
C ASP A 3 -37.88 50.11 18.21
N ILE A 4 -38.91 49.32 17.90
CA ILE A 4 -39.29 49.02 16.52
C ILE A 4 -39.85 50.31 15.95
N ASP A 5 -39.20 50.81 14.90
CA ASP A 5 -39.51 52.10 14.30
C ASP A 5 -40.95 52.14 13.79
N LYS A 6 -41.73 53.13 14.24
CA LYS A 6 -43.17 53.26 13.93
C LYS A 6 -43.43 53.38 12.43
N ASP A 7 -42.46 53.90 11.69
CA ASP A 7 -42.52 53.99 10.23
C ASP A 7 -42.45 52.61 9.56
N GLN A 8 -41.69 51.67 10.13
CA GLN A 8 -41.62 50.30 9.62
C GLN A 8 -42.92 49.54 9.87
N LEU A 9 -43.51 49.68 11.05
CA LEU A 9 -44.82 49.10 11.39
C LEU A 9 -45.92 49.62 10.47
N THR A 10 -45.98 50.94 10.28
CA THR A 10 -46.96 51.58 9.40
C THR A 10 -46.79 51.13 7.95
N ARG A 11 -45.55 50.94 7.49
CA ARG A 11 -45.25 50.43 6.15
C ARG A 11 -45.69 48.98 5.97
N ILE A 12 -45.48 48.12 6.96
CA ILE A 12 -45.89 46.71 6.92
C ILE A 12 -47.42 46.61 6.93
N ILE A 13 -48.09 47.34 7.82
CA ILE A 13 -49.55 47.39 7.89
C ILE A 13 -50.14 47.89 6.58
N GLY A 14 -49.56 48.95 6.00
CA GLY A 14 -49.99 49.50 4.70
C GLY A 14 -49.80 48.51 3.55
N ARG A 15 -48.67 47.81 3.49
CA ARG A 15 -48.40 46.79 2.45
C ARG A 15 -49.33 45.58 2.59
N PHE A 16 -49.62 45.15 3.81
CA PHE A 16 -50.52 44.04 4.07
C PHE A 16 -51.96 44.39 3.71
N SER A 17 -52.44 45.55 4.18
CA SER A 17 -53.77 46.07 3.86
C SER A 17 -53.97 46.27 2.36
N GLY A 18 -52.96 46.79 1.65
CA GLY A 18 -53.01 46.93 0.19
C GLY A 18 -53.02 45.59 -0.56
N LYS A 19 -52.42 44.53 -0.01
CA LYS A 19 -52.32 43.21 -0.67
C LYS A 19 -53.53 42.31 -0.39
N TYR A 20 -54.08 42.37 0.82
CA TYR A 20 -55.12 41.44 1.26
C TYR A 20 -56.46 42.12 1.60
N GLY A 21 -56.53 43.46 1.57
CA GLY A 21 -57.75 44.22 1.87
C GLY A 21 -58.21 44.11 3.33
N LEU A 22 -57.35 43.64 4.23
CA LEU A 22 -57.66 43.39 5.64
C LEU A 22 -56.82 44.32 6.53
N GLN A 23 -57.42 44.82 7.60
CA GLN A 23 -56.70 45.58 8.61
C GLN A 23 -55.88 44.63 9.50
N MET A 24 -54.61 44.97 9.68
CA MET A 24 -53.64 44.21 10.46
C MET A 24 -53.48 44.86 11.83
N ASP A 25 -53.54 44.05 12.88
CA ASP A 25 -53.30 44.52 14.25
C ASP A 25 -51.81 44.80 14.49
N GLU A 26 -51.51 45.78 15.36
CA GLU A 26 -50.17 46.28 15.63
C GLU A 26 -49.25 45.20 16.22
N LEU A 27 -49.79 44.31 17.06
CA LEU A 27 -49.05 43.17 17.61
C LEU A 27 -48.63 42.18 16.52
N THR A 28 -49.52 41.95 15.55
CA THR A 28 -49.22 41.04 14.43
C THR A 28 -48.13 41.64 13.53
N ALA A 29 -48.15 42.95 13.34
CA ALA A 29 -47.13 43.66 12.55
C ALA A 29 -45.76 43.62 13.23
N THR A 30 -45.74 43.78 14.56
CA THR A 30 -44.54 43.67 15.39
C THR A 30 -43.92 42.27 15.29
N ILE A 31 -44.73 41.21 15.41
CA ILE A 31 -44.25 39.82 15.29
C ILE A 31 -43.70 39.56 13.89
N LEU A 32 -44.36 40.06 12.85
CA LEU A 32 -43.90 39.86 11.48
C LEU A 32 -42.55 40.55 11.23
N CYS A 33 -42.35 41.73 11.82
CA CYS A 33 -41.08 42.46 11.75
C CYS A 33 -39.94 41.65 12.40
N GLU A 34 -40.15 41.12 13.60
CA GLU A 34 -39.15 40.30 14.30
C GLU A 34 -38.81 39.01 13.54
N VAL A 35 -39.82 38.37 12.93
CA VAL A 35 -39.61 37.17 12.10
C VAL A 35 -38.82 37.50 10.83
N GLU A 36 -39.10 38.63 10.19
CA GLU A 36 -38.37 39.08 9.00
C GLU A 36 -36.92 39.44 9.34
N GLU A 37 -36.67 40.13 10.46
CA GLU A 37 -35.32 40.44 10.94
C GLU A 37 -34.53 39.18 11.31
N THR A 38 -35.16 38.26 12.04
CA THR A 38 -34.55 36.97 12.41
C THR A 38 -34.24 36.14 11.17
N GLY A 39 -35.18 36.07 10.21
CA GLY A 39 -34.99 35.37 8.94
C GLY A 39 -33.87 35.97 8.09
N ALA A 40 -33.81 37.31 8.00
CA ALA A 40 -32.75 38.01 7.29
C ALA A 40 -31.37 37.82 7.95
N GLY A 41 -31.31 37.78 9.29
CA GLY A 41 -30.10 37.45 10.03
C GLY A 41 -29.59 36.02 9.75
N ILE A 42 -30.49 35.05 9.70
CA ILE A 42 -30.17 33.65 9.37
C ILE A 42 -29.73 33.51 7.90
N ALA A 43 -30.36 34.23 6.96
CA ALA A 43 -29.96 34.22 5.56
C ALA A 43 -28.56 34.79 5.36
N LYS A 44 -28.26 35.96 5.96
CA LYS A 44 -26.93 36.59 5.89
C LYS A 44 -25.83 35.72 6.47
N THR A 45 -26.10 35.03 7.58
CA THR A 45 -25.11 34.12 8.19
C THR A 45 -24.86 32.88 7.35
N LYS A 46 -25.89 32.33 6.69
CA LYS A 46 -25.71 31.23 5.72
C LYS A 46 -24.91 31.66 4.50
N ASP A 47 -25.20 32.83 3.93
CA ASP A 47 -24.44 33.35 2.78
C ASP A 47 -22.97 33.59 3.12
N LEU A 48 -22.68 34.10 4.32
CA LEU A 48 -21.30 34.28 4.80
C LEU A 48 -20.56 32.95 5.00
N GLN A 49 -21.26 31.88 5.41
CA GLN A 49 -20.66 30.55 5.54
C GLN A 49 -20.40 29.91 4.18
N ILE A 50 -21.34 30.06 3.25
CA ILE A 50 -21.21 29.56 1.88
C ILE A 50 -20.06 30.28 1.15
N ASP A 51 -19.94 31.60 1.30
CA ASP A 51 -18.86 32.37 0.68
C ASP A 51 -17.48 32.01 1.25
N LYS A 52 -17.38 31.72 2.55
CA LYS A 52 -16.14 31.19 3.17
C LYS A 52 -15.78 29.80 2.65
N LEU A 53 -16.77 28.91 2.49
CA LEU A 53 -16.57 27.58 1.90
C LEU A 53 -16.13 27.68 0.44
N LEU A 54 -16.73 28.57 -0.35
CA LEU A 54 -16.35 28.80 -1.75
C LEU A 54 -14.91 29.32 -1.88
N LYS A 55 -14.51 30.26 -1.03
CA LYS A 55 -13.13 30.79 -1.00
C LYS A 55 -12.11 29.74 -0.58
N SER A 56 -12.48 28.81 0.31
CA SER A 56 -11.60 27.70 0.71
C SER A 56 -11.44 26.63 -0.39
N TYR A 57 -12.41 26.51 -1.29
CA TYR A 57 -12.41 25.54 -2.39
C TYR A 57 -11.98 26.13 -3.73
N GLN A 58 -11.52 27.38 -3.75
CA GLN A 58 -11.18 28.06 -5.00
C GLN A 58 -10.06 27.31 -5.73
N PRO A 59 -10.33 26.70 -6.90
CA PRO A 59 -9.33 25.94 -7.61
C PRO A 59 -8.24 26.88 -8.10
N PHE A 60 -6.99 26.60 -7.73
CA PHE A 60 -5.83 27.37 -8.18
C PHE A 60 -5.75 27.35 -9.71
N HIS A 61 -6.16 28.44 -10.35
CA HIS A 61 -6.08 28.63 -11.79
C HIS A 61 -4.86 29.49 -12.10
N THR A 62 -3.89 28.91 -12.80
CA THR A 62 -2.70 29.63 -13.27
C THR A 62 -2.45 29.29 -14.74
N ASN A 63 -2.05 30.30 -15.53
CA ASN A 63 -1.61 30.10 -16.91
C ASN A 63 -0.16 29.62 -17.00
N ASP A 64 0.58 29.59 -15.88
CA ASP A 64 1.95 29.08 -15.83
C ASP A 64 1.96 27.58 -15.51
N TYR A 65 2.37 26.79 -16.51
CA TYR A 65 2.50 25.34 -16.41
C TYR A 65 3.40 24.89 -15.25
N ARG A 66 4.46 25.65 -14.93
CA ARG A 66 5.40 25.28 -13.86
C ARG A 66 4.76 25.42 -12.49
N ALA A 67 3.99 26.48 -12.28
CA ALA A 67 3.26 26.70 -11.04
C ALA A 67 2.12 25.69 -10.86
N ALA A 68 1.41 25.33 -11.94
CA ALA A 68 0.38 24.30 -11.91
C ALA A 68 0.94 22.91 -11.58
N PHE A 69 2.10 22.58 -12.16
CA PHE A 69 2.80 21.33 -11.88
C PHE A 69 3.29 21.27 -10.43
N ALA A 70 3.95 22.32 -9.94
CA ALA A 70 4.45 22.36 -8.57
C ALA A 70 3.31 22.29 -7.52
N TYR A 71 2.19 22.97 -7.76
CA TYR A 71 1.02 22.92 -6.88
C TYR A 71 0.40 21.51 -6.83
N SER A 72 0.23 20.89 -8.01
CA SER A 72 -0.32 19.54 -8.12
C SER A 72 0.61 18.52 -7.47
N PHE A 73 1.92 18.62 -7.76
CA PHE A 73 2.93 17.75 -7.18
C PHE A 73 2.94 17.87 -5.65
N GLY A 74 2.98 19.10 -5.12
CA GLY A 74 2.91 19.38 -3.69
C GLY A 74 1.71 18.74 -2.99
N LYS A 75 0.52 18.79 -3.61
CA LYS A 75 -0.69 18.14 -3.08
C LYS A 75 -0.60 16.60 -3.11
N THR A 76 0.05 16.03 -4.12
CA THR A 76 0.14 14.57 -4.31
C THR A 76 1.38 13.93 -3.69
N VAL A 77 2.38 14.70 -3.25
CA VAL A 77 3.63 14.18 -2.68
C VAL A 77 3.36 13.20 -1.54
N TRP A 78 2.39 13.50 -0.67
CA TRP A 78 2.06 12.62 0.46
C TRP A 78 1.53 11.26 0.00
N LEU A 79 0.68 11.23 -1.02
CA LEU A 79 0.16 10.00 -1.60
C LEU A 79 1.26 9.18 -2.29
N ILE A 80 2.16 9.86 -3.00
CA ILE A 80 3.30 9.22 -3.66
C ILE A 80 4.23 8.59 -2.62
N LEU A 81 4.54 9.30 -1.53
CA LEU A 81 5.38 8.76 -0.45
C LEU A 81 4.74 7.55 0.22
N LEU A 82 3.42 7.58 0.43
CA LEU A 82 2.67 6.46 1.02
C LEU A 82 2.70 5.23 0.10
N ALA A 83 2.45 5.43 -1.19
CA ALA A 83 2.53 4.36 -2.19
C ALA A 83 3.93 3.74 -2.28
N MET A 84 4.98 4.58 -2.26
CA MET A 84 6.37 4.13 -2.25
C MET A 84 6.71 3.35 -0.99
N SER A 85 6.25 3.80 0.17
CA SER A 85 6.46 3.10 1.45
C SER A 85 5.85 1.69 1.43
N ILE A 86 4.63 1.56 0.89
CA ILE A 86 3.95 0.26 0.76
C ILE A 86 4.73 -0.66 -0.19
N LEU A 87 5.16 -0.16 -1.35
CA LEU A 87 5.96 -0.93 -2.30
C LEU A 87 7.27 -1.45 -1.68
N ILE A 88 7.98 -0.60 -0.94
CA ILE A 88 9.21 -0.99 -0.26
C ILE A 88 8.91 -2.05 0.82
N ALA A 89 7.84 -1.87 1.60
CA ALA A 89 7.47 -2.81 2.65
C ALA A 89 7.13 -4.20 2.07
N VAL A 90 6.38 -4.27 0.97
CA VAL A 90 6.05 -5.53 0.29
C VAL A 90 7.30 -6.20 -0.26
N SER A 91 8.18 -5.44 -0.92
CA SER A 91 9.44 -5.96 -1.44
C SER A 91 10.34 -6.53 -0.33
N LEU A 92 10.49 -5.80 0.77
CA LEU A 92 11.30 -6.24 1.91
C LEU A 92 10.70 -7.50 2.56
N HIS A 93 9.37 -7.56 2.69
CA HIS A 93 8.68 -8.73 3.20
C HIS A 93 8.93 -9.95 2.30
N HIS A 94 8.81 -9.78 0.99
CA HIS A 94 8.97 -10.88 0.05
C HIS A 94 10.40 -11.44 0.08
N VAL A 95 11.42 -10.57 0.07
CA VAL A 95 12.83 -10.98 0.16
C VAL A 95 13.10 -11.70 1.49
N ARG A 96 12.54 -11.21 2.60
CA ARG A 96 12.70 -11.86 3.90
C ARG A 96 12.10 -13.27 3.91
N GLU A 97 10.97 -13.47 3.24
CA GLU A 97 10.29 -14.74 3.19
C GLU A 97 11.03 -15.75 2.30
N THR A 98 11.52 -15.33 1.14
CA THR A 98 12.34 -16.19 0.25
C THR A 98 13.64 -16.61 0.93
N THR A 99 14.35 -15.65 1.52
CA THR A 99 15.61 -15.93 2.23
C THR A 99 15.38 -16.86 3.43
N ARG A 100 14.28 -16.69 4.19
CA ARG A 100 13.98 -17.56 5.33
C ARG A 100 13.66 -19.00 4.90
N SER A 101 13.02 -19.18 3.75
CA SER A 101 12.74 -20.50 3.19
C SER A 101 14.04 -21.24 2.83
N GLU A 102 14.93 -20.56 2.10
CA GLU A 102 16.22 -21.13 1.69
C GLU A 102 17.10 -21.52 2.88
N TYR A 103 17.18 -20.67 3.91
CA TYR A 103 17.92 -21.00 5.14
C TYR A 103 17.31 -22.18 5.89
N ARG A 104 15.99 -22.31 5.90
CA ARG A 104 15.31 -23.43 6.58
C ARG A 104 15.56 -24.75 5.86
N GLU A 105 15.52 -24.75 4.53
CA GLU A 105 15.83 -25.93 3.72
C GLU A 105 17.29 -26.35 3.88
N ALA A 106 18.22 -25.40 3.78
CA ALA A 106 19.64 -25.67 4.00
C ALA A 106 19.92 -26.23 5.40
N ALA A 107 19.32 -25.63 6.43
CA ALA A 107 19.45 -26.12 7.81
C ALA A 107 18.83 -27.53 7.99
N GLN A 108 17.70 -27.81 7.32
CA GLN A 108 17.08 -29.13 7.36
C GLN A 108 17.95 -30.19 6.70
N ILE A 109 18.56 -29.89 5.54
CA ILE A 109 19.49 -30.79 4.85
C ILE A 109 20.71 -31.07 5.70
N LEU A 110 21.30 -30.02 6.30
CA LEU A 110 22.46 -30.15 7.17
C LEU A 110 22.17 -30.96 8.44
N SER A 111 20.97 -30.78 9.03
CA SER A 111 20.53 -31.54 10.20
C SER A 111 20.29 -33.02 9.90
N ARG A 112 19.81 -33.33 8.68
CA ARG A 112 19.48 -34.70 8.27
C ARG A 112 20.72 -35.49 7.86
N TYR A 113 21.73 -34.79 7.35
CA TYR A 113 22.98 -35.40 6.89
C TYR A 113 24.19 -34.58 7.35
N PRO A 114 24.67 -34.78 8.58
CA PRO A 114 25.79 -34.02 9.12
C PRO A 114 27.09 -34.19 8.31
N ASN A 115 27.22 -35.29 7.55
CA ASN A 115 28.38 -35.59 6.72
C ASN A 115 28.30 -34.96 5.31
N VAL A 116 27.26 -34.19 4.98
CA VAL A 116 27.11 -33.57 3.64
C VAL A 116 28.26 -32.62 3.32
N VAL A 117 28.84 -31.95 4.32
CA VAL A 117 29.99 -31.05 4.12
C VAL A 117 31.22 -31.82 3.66
N GLU A 118 31.45 -33.03 4.19
CA GLU A 118 32.57 -33.90 3.76
C GLU A 118 32.29 -34.60 2.43
N LEU A 119 31.01 -34.79 2.09
CA LEU A 119 30.53 -35.40 0.85
C LEU A 119 30.27 -34.37 -0.27
N GLU A 120 30.43 -33.07 -0.05
CA GLU A 120 30.29 -32.02 -1.07
C GLU A 120 31.17 -32.26 -2.31
N PRO A 121 32.47 -32.59 -2.20
CA PRO A 121 33.30 -32.87 -3.38
C PRO A 121 32.87 -34.17 -4.09
N VAL A 122 32.21 -35.07 -3.38
CA VAL A 122 31.67 -36.34 -3.90
C VAL A 122 30.38 -36.03 -4.67
N LEU A 123 29.42 -35.30 -4.10
CA LEU A 123 28.17 -34.91 -4.79
C LEU A 123 28.39 -34.04 -6.03
N LYS A 124 29.33 -33.09 -5.99
CA LYS A 124 29.59 -32.19 -7.14
C LYS A 124 30.22 -32.89 -8.33
N ASN A 125 30.95 -33.98 -8.11
CA ASN A 125 31.67 -34.72 -9.14
C ASN A 125 31.05 -36.08 -9.48
N ALA A 126 30.00 -36.47 -8.77
CA ALA A 126 29.28 -37.72 -8.99
C ALA A 126 28.42 -37.64 -10.25
N LYS A 127 28.59 -38.62 -11.15
CA LYS A 127 27.60 -38.92 -12.19
C LYS A 127 26.95 -40.27 -11.87
N ILE A 128 25.63 -40.34 -11.95
CA ILE A 128 24.90 -41.60 -11.83
C ILE A 128 24.89 -42.24 -13.22
N VAL A 129 25.44 -43.44 -13.33
CA VAL A 129 25.50 -44.22 -14.57
C VAL A 129 24.76 -45.53 -14.33
N ALA A 130 23.78 -45.82 -15.18
CA ALA A 130 23.06 -47.08 -15.16
C ALA A 130 23.59 -47.98 -16.28
N ASN A 131 24.07 -49.17 -15.90
CA ASN A 131 24.47 -50.23 -16.82
C ASN A 131 23.54 -51.45 -16.63
N ASP A 132 23.66 -52.45 -17.50
CA ASP A 132 22.84 -53.67 -17.46
C ASP A 132 22.92 -54.43 -16.13
N ASP A 133 24.04 -54.29 -15.40
CA ASP A 133 24.31 -54.92 -14.10
C ASP A 133 23.81 -54.13 -12.88
N GLY A 134 23.31 -52.90 -13.06
CA GLY A 134 22.80 -52.07 -11.97
C GLY A 134 23.07 -50.58 -12.08
N THR A 135 22.76 -49.86 -11.00
CA THR A 135 22.99 -48.41 -10.90
C THR A 135 24.28 -48.16 -10.14
N PHE A 136 25.22 -47.46 -10.79
CA PHE A 136 26.53 -47.15 -10.25
C PHE A 136 26.70 -45.63 -10.17
N LEU A 137 27.54 -45.22 -9.24
CA LEU A 137 27.90 -43.83 -9.06
C LEU A 137 29.37 -43.66 -9.42
N GLN A 138 29.59 -42.93 -10.51
CA GLN A 138 30.89 -42.72 -11.14
C GLN A 138 31.52 -41.44 -10.58
N PHE A 139 32.79 -41.56 -10.17
CA PHE A 139 33.62 -40.42 -9.76
C PHE A 139 34.91 -40.37 -10.55
N ASN A 140 35.34 -39.15 -10.88
CA ASN A 140 36.71 -38.91 -11.30
C ASN A 140 37.63 -38.99 -10.07
N ARG A 141 38.67 -39.83 -10.17
CA ARG A 141 39.70 -39.99 -9.14
C ARG A 141 40.41 -38.65 -8.92
N PRO A 142 40.48 -38.13 -7.68
CA PRO A 142 41.25 -36.91 -7.44
C PRO A 142 42.76 -37.19 -7.62
N ASP A 143 43.44 -36.35 -8.39
CA ASP A 143 44.88 -36.46 -8.68
C ASP A 143 45.79 -36.32 -7.44
N LYS A 144 45.26 -35.79 -6.33
CA LYS A 144 45.99 -35.63 -5.06
C LYS A 144 45.10 -35.93 -3.87
N GLY A 145 45.22 -37.15 -3.34
CA GLY A 145 44.62 -37.55 -2.07
C GLY A 145 44.27 -39.03 -2.04
N LYS A 146 44.69 -39.75 -0.99
CA LYS A 146 44.24 -41.12 -0.73
C LYS A 146 42.78 -41.08 -0.29
N MET A 147 41.86 -41.19 -1.25
CA MET A 147 40.45 -41.37 -0.96
C MET A 147 40.24 -42.83 -0.51
N ILE A 148 40.07 -43.06 0.80
CA ILE A 148 39.77 -44.37 1.37
C ILE A 148 38.25 -44.50 1.43
N LEU A 149 37.65 -45.04 0.38
CA LEU A 149 36.25 -45.46 0.38
C LEU A 149 36.16 -46.95 0.72
N GLY A 150 35.10 -47.32 1.45
CA GLY A 150 34.85 -48.68 1.94
C GLY A 150 35.04 -49.77 0.87
N ARG A 151 35.31 -50.98 1.35
CA ARG A 151 35.92 -52.16 0.67
C ARG A 151 35.24 -52.71 -0.62
N SER A 152 34.40 -51.96 -1.31
CA SER A 152 33.72 -52.40 -2.53
C SER A 152 33.63 -51.27 -3.55
N PHE A 153 34.67 -51.12 -4.36
CA PHE A 153 34.66 -50.27 -5.56
C PHE A 153 35.19 -51.08 -6.74
N VAL A 154 34.60 -50.85 -7.91
CA VAL A 154 35.09 -51.43 -9.17
C VAL A 154 35.80 -50.30 -9.92
N VAL A 155 37.09 -50.49 -10.22
CA VAL A 155 37.88 -49.54 -11.01
C VAL A 155 37.73 -49.95 -12.47
N GLU A 156 37.00 -49.15 -13.25
CA GLU A 156 36.81 -49.39 -14.68
C GLU A 156 37.98 -48.84 -15.51
N ASP A 157 38.59 -47.72 -15.07
CA ASP A 157 39.79 -47.14 -15.69
C ASP A 157 40.65 -46.40 -14.66
N LYS A 158 41.93 -46.14 -14.98
CA LYS A 158 42.90 -45.48 -14.07
C LYS A 158 42.39 -44.15 -13.46
N THR A 159 41.41 -43.52 -14.09
CA THR A 159 40.80 -42.24 -13.73
C THR A 159 39.41 -42.35 -13.11
N ASN A 160 38.69 -43.47 -13.23
CA ASN A 160 37.26 -43.55 -12.90
C ASN A 160 36.98 -44.66 -11.88
N VAL A 161 36.28 -44.31 -10.80
CA VAL A 161 35.87 -45.25 -9.74
C VAL A 161 34.36 -45.37 -9.73
N LEU A 162 33.84 -46.60 -9.78
CA LEU A 162 32.40 -46.88 -9.67
C LEU A 162 32.07 -47.42 -8.29
N ILE A 163 31.08 -46.81 -7.66
CA ILE A 163 30.47 -47.30 -6.42
C ILE A 163 29.08 -47.85 -6.74
N PRO A 164 28.82 -49.14 -6.49
CA PRO A 164 27.51 -49.71 -6.71
C PRO A 164 26.51 -49.16 -5.69
N LEU A 165 25.40 -48.61 -6.19
CA LEU A 165 24.28 -48.15 -5.35
C LEU A 165 23.18 -49.21 -5.27
N ARG A 166 22.98 -49.95 -6.36
CA ARG A 166 21.98 -51.00 -6.46
C ARG A 166 22.38 -52.00 -7.52
N PHE A 167 22.54 -53.25 -7.10
CA PHE A 167 22.68 -54.38 -8.02
C PHE A 167 21.28 -54.83 -8.45
N LYS A 168 21.15 -55.25 -9.71
CA LYS A 168 19.90 -55.83 -10.23
C LYS A 168 19.88 -57.35 -9.99
#